data_AF-A0A8B3LDS2-F1
#
_entry.id   AF-A0A8B3LDS2-F1
#
_cell.length_a   1.000
_cell.length_b   1.000
_cell.length_c   1.000
_cell.angle_alpha   90.00
_cell.angle_beta   90.00
_cell.angle_gamma   90.00
#
_symmetry.space_group_name_H-M   'P 1'
#
loop_
_entity.id
_entity.type
_entity.pdbx_description
1 polymer ?
#
loop_
_entity_poly.entity_id
_entity_poly.type
_entity_poly.pdbx_seq_one_letter_code
_entity_poly.pdbx_strand_id
1 'polypeptide(L)'
;MQLSQLDGVMEKSGVTKSHFKEFIRAQMAWNQALSARYRSGDGTGAVSEQDLVRKMLEKGGAKPSATEYMLQQVIFVVPAAERSATLGKRKREADAMRTRFNGCNTTREFAKGLIDVTVRDLGRVLAPQLPPDWAEQIKATKVGGATATRETERGVEFIGICSSREVSDDKVAQMAFQAEGSGGDKDADALS
;
A
#
# COMPACT_ATOMS: atom_id res chain seq x y z
N MET A 1 -35.39 -7.35 -15.04
CA MET A 1 -35.98 -6.04 -15.38
C MET A 1 -35.92 -5.89 -16.88
N GLN A 2 -37.06 -5.68 -17.55
CA GLN A 2 -37.05 -5.50 -19.01
C GLN A 2 -36.52 -4.10 -19.35
N LEU A 3 -35.87 -3.95 -20.52
CA LEU A 3 -35.25 -2.68 -20.93
C LEU A 3 -36.24 -1.50 -20.94
N SER A 4 -37.49 -1.75 -21.32
CA SER A 4 -38.59 -0.77 -21.30
C SER A 4 -38.96 -0.30 -19.89
N GLN A 5 -38.87 -1.18 -18.90
CA GLN A 5 -39.13 -0.85 -17.50
C GLN A 5 -37.99 -0.01 -16.90
N LEU A 6 -36.75 -0.28 -17.32
CA LEU A 6 -35.58 0.50 -16.92
C LEU A 6 -35.61 1.91 -17.54
N ASP A 7 -35.93 2.02 -18.83
CA ASP A 7 -36.06 3.30 -19.52
C ASP A 7 -37.12 4.19 -18.80
N GLY A 8 -38.27 3.63 -18.45
CA GLY A 8 -39.33 4.36 -17.73
C GLY A 8 -38.98 4.76 -16.29
N VAL A 9 -38.09 4.02 -15.60
CA VAL A 9 -37.59 4.42 -14.27
C VAL A 9 -36.55 5.53 -14.40
N MET A 10 -35.66 5.42 -15.39
CA MET A 10 -34.62 6.43 -15.63
C MET A 10 -35.20 7.78 -16.06
N GLU A 11 -36.23 7.79 -16.91
CA GLU A 11 -36.93 9.01 -17.32
C GLU A 11 -37.58 9.73 -16.14
N LYS A 12 -38.18 8.99 -15.19
CA LYS A 12 -38.75 9.57 -13.96
C LYS A 12 -37.70 10.24 -13.07
N SER A 13 -36.44 9.81 -13.18
CA SER A 13 -35.29 10.41 -12.48
C SER A 13 -34.55 11.45 -13.34
N GLY A 14 -35.09 11.83 -14.50
CA GLY A 14 -34.49 12.84 -15.39
C GLY A 14 -33.26 12.36 -16.15
N VAL A 15 -32.99 11.04 -16.19
CA VAL A 15 -31.83 10.48 -16.89
C VAL A 15 -32.28 9.88 -18.22
N THR A 16 -31.77 10.41 -19.32
CA THR A 16 -32.05 9.87 -20.65
C THR A 16 -31.25 8.60 -20.92
N LYS A 17 -31.78 7.75 -21.78
CA LYS A 17 -31.11 6.53 -22.24
C LYS A 17 -29.73 6.79 -22.85
N SER A 18 -29.58 7.89 -23.60
CA SER A 18 -28.29 8.28 -24.18
C SER A 18 -27.27 8.60 -23.09
N HIS A 19 -27.67 9.38 -22.08
CA HIS A 19 -26.80 9.80 -21.00
C HIS A 19 -26.34 8.63 -20.13
N PHE A 20 -27.25 7.70 -19.83
CA PHE A 20 -26.89 6.48 -19.09
C PHE A 20 -25.93 5.58 -19.87
N LYS A 21 -26.10 5.45 -21.19
CA LYS A 21 -25.16 4.70 -22.03
C LYS A 21 -23.77 5.32 -22.05
N GLU A 22 -23.69 6.66 -22.09
CA GLU A 22 -22.42 7.38 -21.99
C GLU A 22 -21.76 7.19 -20.62
N PHE A 23 -22.54 7.27 -19.55
CA PHE A 23 -22.07 7.00 -18.19
C PHE A 23 -21.48 5.59 -18.05
N ILE A 24 -22.19 4.56 -18.52
CA ILE A 24 -21.69 3.18 -18.50
C ILE A 24 -20.43 3.03 -19.35
N ARG A 25 -20.36 3.69 -20.51
CA ARG A 25 -19.15 3.70 -21.35
C ARG A 25 -17.95 4.31 -20.60
N ALA A 26 -18.15 5.44 -19.93
CA ALA A 26 -17.11 6.08 -19.13
C ALA A 26 -16.65 5.19 -17.98
N GLN A 27 -17.57 4.50 -17.30
CA GLN A 27 -17.26 3.58 -16.21
C GLN A 27 -16.44 2.36 -16.69
N MET A 28 -16.80 1.79 -17.85
CA MET A 28 -16.04 0.70 -18.46
C MET A 28 -14.66 1.14 -18.94
N ALA A 29 -14.58 2.31 -19.60
CA ALA A 29 -13.33 2.88 -20.08
C ALA A 29 -12.36 3.17 -18.92
N TRP A 30 -12.88 3.64 -17.78
CA TRP A 30 -12.07 3.85 -16.57
C TRP A 30 -11.48 2.55 -16.04
N ASN A 31 -12.28 1.47 -15.94
CA ASN A 31 -11.76 0.16 -15.51
C ASN A 31 -10.69 -0.36 -16.46
N GLN A 32 -10.88 -0.21 -17.78
CA GLN A 32 -9.89 -0.61 -18.77
C GLN A 32 -8.61 0.22 -18.70
N ALA A 33 -8.73 1.54 -18.51
CA ALA A 33 -7.60 2.45 -18.33
C ALA A 33 -6.83 2.14 -17.05
N LEU A 34 -7.53 1.81 -15.96
CA LEU A 34 -6.93 1.39 -14.71
C LEU A 34 -6.17 0.06 -14.89
N SER A 35 -6.78 -0.96 -15.51
CA SER A 35 -6.11 -2.22 -15.84
C SER A 35 -4.94 -2.05 -16.80
N ALA A 36 -5.04 -1.15 -17.78
CA ALA A 36 -3.94 -0.80 -18.68
C ALA A 36 -2.79 -0.14 -17.91
N ARG A 37 -3.08 0.81 -17.01
CA ARG A 37 -2.09 1.47 -16.14
C ARG A 37 -1.41 0.48 -15.20
N TYR A 38 -2.14 -0.48 -14.63
CA TYR A 38 -1.54 -1.53 -13.80
C TYR A 38 -0.65 -2.48 -14.62
N ARG A 39 -0.99 -2.74 -15.88
CA ARG A 39 -0.13 -3.50 -16.81
C ARG A 39 1.05 -2.71 -17.36
N SER A 40 0.95 -1.39 -17.46
CA SER A 40 1.99 -0.53 -18.02
C SER A 40 2.87 0.15 -16.95
N GLY A 41 2.47 0.07 -15.67
CA GLY A 41 3.14 0.73 -14.54
C GLY A 41 4.18 -0.15 -13.82
N ASP A 42 4.29 -1.42 -14.18
CA ASP A 42 5.33 -2.32 -13.70
C ASP A 42 5.60 -3.37 -14.80
N GLY A 43 6.81 -3.38 -15.33
CA GLY A 43 7.26 -4.25 -16.43
C GLY A 43 7.45 -5.70 -16.01
N THR A 44 6.57 -6.26 -15.19
CA THR A 44 6.63 -7.66 -14.79
C THR A 44 5.83 -8.48 -15.79
N GLY A 45 6.53 -8.96 -16.83
CA GLY A 45 6.05 -10.09 -17.62
C GLY A 45 5.61 -11.19 -16.66
N ALA A 46 4.33 -11.56 -16.72
CA ALA A 46 3.77 -12.59 -15.87
C ALA A 46 4.55 -13.89 -16.11
N VAL A 47 5.49 -14.20 -15.22
CA VAL A 47 6.23 -15.46 -15.23
C VAL A 47 5.18 -16.56 -15.08
N SER A 48 5.16 -17.51 -16.01
CA SER A 48 4.19 -18.59 -15.96
C SER A 48 4.41 -19.45 -14.71
N GLU A 49 3.33 -19.97 -14.10
CA GLU A 49 3.42 -20.84 -12.92
C GLU A 49 4.34 -22.05 -13.16
N GLN A 50 4.42 -22.53 -14.40
CA GLN A 50 5.29 -23.63 -14.80
C GLN A 50 6.78 -23.26 -14.76
N ASP A 51 7.12 -22.03 -15.16
CA ASP A 51 8.50 -21.52 -15.09
C ASP A 51 8.93 -21.28 -13.63
N LEU A 52 8.00 -20.88 -12.77
CA LEU A 52 8.24 -20.72 -11.33
C LEU A 52 8.54 -22.08 -10.66
N VAL A 53 7.77 -23.12 -10.98
CA VAL A 53 7.96 -24.46 -10.43
C VAL A 53 9.28 -25.08 -10.90
N ARG A 54 9.65 -24.92 -12.18
CA ARG A 54 10.95 -25.37 -12.70
C ARG A 54 12.12 -24.70 -11.99
N LYS A 55 12.09 -23.38 -11.83
CA LYS A 55 13.13 -22.64 -11.08
C LYS A 55 13.19 -23.02 -9.60
N MET A 56 12.06 -23.37 -8.97
CA MET A 56 12.04 -23.91 -7.60
C MET A 56 12.73 -25.27 -7.48
N LEU A 57 12.52 -26.15 -8.46
CA LEU A 57 13.17 -27.47 -8.53
C LEU A 57 14.68 -27.33 -8.74
N GLU A 58 15.13 -26.38 -9.56
CA GLU A 58 16.55 -26.08 -9.80
C GLU A 58 17.28 -25.56 -8.55
N LYS A 59 16.60 -24.80 -7.68
CA LYS A 59 17.16 -24.27 -6.42
C LYS A 59 17.07 -25.23 -5.23
N GLY A 60 16.80 -26.51 -5.46
CA GLY A 60 16.81 -27.54 -4.40
C GLY A 60 15.58 -27.54 -3.50
N GLY A 61 14.45 -26.96 -3.93
CA GLY A 61 13.16 -27.06 -3.24
C GLY A 61 13.00 -26.21 -1.97
N ALA A 62 13.97 -25.33 -1.64
CA ALA A 62 13.83 -24.41 -0.52
C ALA A 62 12.83 -23.29 -0.89
N LYS A 63 11.73 -23.18 -0.13
CA LYS A 63 10.76 -22.09 -0.31
C LYS A 63 11.40 -20.78 0.15
N PRO A 64 11.45 -19.73 -0.69
CA PRO A 64 11.93 -18.43 -0.26
C PRO A 64 11.00 -17.90 0.83
N SER A 65 11.60 -17.32 1.88
CA SER A 65 10.89 -16.67 2.96
C SER A 65 11.04 -15.16 2.89
N ALA A 66 10.05 -14.46 3.42
CA ALA A 66 10.07 -13.02 3.58
C ALA A 66 9.47 -12.63 4.92
N THR A 67 9.95 -11.53 5.49
CA THR A 67 9.35 -10.96 6.68
C THR A 67 8.04 -10.27 6.32
N GLU A 68 6.97 -10.65 7.00
CA GLU A 68 5.67 -9.98 6.96
C GLU A 68 5.51 -9.10 8.20
N TYR A 69 5.16 -7.84 7.97
CA TYR A 69 4.86 -6.87 9.01
C TYR A 69 3.36 -6.59 9.05
N MET A 70 2.81 -6.48 10.26
CA MET A 70 1.54 -5.80 10.49
C MET A 70 1.83 -4.38 10.93
N LEU A 71 1.34 -3.41 10.16
CA LEU A 71 1.70 -2.01 10.37
C LEU A 71 0.45 -1.14 10.58
N GLN A 72 0.62 -0.12 11.41
CA GLN A 72 -0.38 0.93 11.61
C GLN A 72 0.28 2.29 11.43
N GLN A 73 -0.33 3.16 10.64
CA GLN A 73 0.15 4.52 10.41
C GLN A 73 -0.64 5.50 11.26
N VAL A 74 0.07 6.37 11.95
CA VAL A 74 -0.53 7.47 12.70
C VAL A 74 -0.15 8.78 12.04
N ILE A 75 -1.14 9.62 11.78
CA ILE A 75 -0.99 10.88 11.04
C ILE A 75 -1.56 12.00 11.89
N PHE A 76 -0.71 12.91 12.30
CA PHE A 76 -1.07 14.21 12.85
C PHE A 76 -1.31 15.13 11.66
N VAL A 77 -2.57 15.29 11.29
CA VAL A 77 -2.97 16.06 10.11
C VAL A 77 -2.60 17.52 10.34
N VAL A 78 -2.02 18.14 9.32
CA VAL A 78 -1.69 19.57 9.29
C VAL A 78 -2.26 20.15 8.01
N PRO A 79 -3.33 20.96 8.08
CA PRO A 79 -3.88 21.64 6.90
C PRO A 79 -2.82 22.50 6.21
N ALA A 80 -2.83 22.51 4.88
CA ALA A 80 -1.85 23.26 4.08
C ALA A 80 -1.82 24.77 4.45
N ALA A 81 -2.99 25.36 4.72
CA ALA A 81 -3.14 26.76 5.10
C ALA A 81 -2.46 27.11 6.44
N GLU A 82 -2.36 26.14 7.36
CA GLU A 82 -1.83 26.36 8.72
C GLU A 82 -0.41 25.81 8.90
N ARG A 83 0.15 25.19 7.85
CA ARG A 83 1.38 24.40 7.94
C ARG A 83 2.55 25.18 8.51
N SER A 84 2.77 26.42 8.08
CA SER A 84 3.86 27.25 8.59
C SER A 84 3.74 27.57 10.08
N ALA A 85 2.52 27.67 10.59
CA ALA A 85 2.24 28.04 11.98
C ALA A 85 2.23 26.82 12.92
N THR A 86 1.73 25.67 12.46
CA THR A 86 1.41 24.54 13.35
C THR A 86 2.30 23.32 13.19
N LEU A 87 3.04 23.17 12.09
CA LEU A 87 3.84 21.96 11.80
C LEU A 87 4.82 21.60 12.93
N GLY A 88 5.54 22.59 13.47
CA GLY A 88 6.47 22.35 14.58
C GLY A 88 5.79 21.87 15.86
N LYS A 89 4.59 22.40 16.18
CA LYS A 89 3.78 21.93 17.32
C LYS A 89 3.32 20.48 17.08
N ARG A 90 2.80 20.21 15.89
CA ARG A 90 2.26 18.89 15.49
C ARG A 90 3.35 17.82 15.47
N LYS A 91 4.58 18.19 15.10
CA LYS A 91 5.76 17.33 15.22
C LYS A 91 6.05 16.92 16.66
N ARG A 92 6.06 17.88 17.60
CA ARG A 92 6.27 17.59 19.03
C ARG A 92 5.17 16.69 19.61
N GLU A 93 3.91 16.93 19.22
CA GLU A 93 2.79 16.06 19.62
C GLU A 93 2.95 14.64 19.08
N ALA A 94 3.33 14.50 17.80
CA ALA A 94 3.60 13.21 17.17
C ALA A 94 4.77 12.48 17.85
N ASP A 95 5.87 13.16 18.16
CA ASP A 95 7.01 12.59 18.87
C ASP A 95 6.64 12.13 20.29
N ALA A 96 5.81 12.90 20.99
CA ALA A 96 5.32 12.55 22.32
C ALA A 96 4.42 11.30 22.28
N MET A 97 3.52 11.21 21.30
CA MET A 97 2.68 10.01 21.11
C MET A 97 3.52 8.79 20.72
N ARG A 98 4.46 8.96 19.76
CA ARG A 98 5.39 7.92 19.31
C ARG A 98 6.16 7.31 20.47
N THR A 99 6.66 8.14 21.39
CA THR A 99 7.43 7.68 22.57
C THR A 99 6.59 6.80 23.51
N ARG A 100 5.27 7.00 23.52
CA ARG A 100 4.31 6.24 24.33
C ARG A 100 3.71 5.05 23.59
N PHE A 101 4.06 4.87 22.32
CA PHE A 101 3.54 3.77 21.50
C PHE A 101 4.06 2.44 22.05
N ASN A 102 3.14 1.51 22.34
CA ASN A 102 3.45 0.20 22.89
C ASN A 102 2.68 -0.93 22.16
N GLY A 103 2.35 -0.70 20.89
CA GLY A 103 1.57 -1.61 20.06
C GLY A 103 0.27 -1.01 19.56
N CYS A 104 -0.31 -1.67 18.55
CA CYS A 104 -1.42 -1.12 17.76
C CYS A 104 -2.80 -1.21 18.45
N ASN A 105 -2.93 -2.04 19.49
CA ASN A 105 -4.20 -2.27 20.19
C ASN A 105 -4.68 -1.02 20.95
N THR A 106 -3.73 -0.22 21.45
CA THR A 106 -4.00 0.95 22.30
C THR A 106 -3.93 2.26 21.53
N THR A 107 -3.39 2.25 20.31
CA THR A 107 -3.11 3.47 19.53
C THR A 107 -4.38 4.27 19.23
N ARG A 108 -5.48 3.58 18.91
CA ARG A 108 -6.78 4.24 18.68
C ARG A 108 -7.32 4.91 19.95
N GLU A 109 -7.14 4.28 21.11
CA GLU A 109 -7.58 4.86 22.38
C GLU A 109 -6.77 6.11 22.73
N PHE A 110 -5.45 6.06 22.55
CA PHE A 110 -4.60 7.24 22.75
C PHE A 110 -4.92 8.37 21.75
N ALA A 111 -5.26 8.04 20.51
CA ALA A 111 -5.58 9.03 19.48
C ALA A 111 -6.90 9.77 19.74
N LYS A 112 -7.89 9.15 20.42
CA LYS A 112 -9.19 9.79 20.72
C LYS A 112 -9.06 11.11 21.50
N GLY A 113 -8.03 11.24 22.33
CA GLY A 113 -7.77 12.45 23.11
C GLY A 113 -7.01 13.55 22.35
N LEU A 114 -6.65 13.30 21.08
CA LEU A 114 -5.81 14.19 20.29
C LEU A 114 -6.60 14.75 19.10
N ILE A 115 -6.38 16.02 18.81
CA ILE A 115 -7.06 16.73 17.70
C ILE A 115 -6.38 16.38 16.38
N ASP A 116 -7.19 16.15 15.34
CA ASP A 116 -6.74 15.92 13.97
C ASP A 116 -5.74 14.77 13.83
N VAL A 117 -5.89 13.71 14.62
CA VAL A 117 -5.06 12.49 14.53
C VAL A 117 -5.82 11.38 13.82
N THR A 118 -5.25 10.86 12.74
CA THR A 118 -5.78 9.72 12.00
C THR A 118 -4.95 8.48 12.26
N VAL A 119 -5.60 7.38 12.64
CA VAL A 119 -4.98 6.06 12.79
C VAL A 119 -5.46 5.15 11.66
N ARG A 120 -4.54 4.75 10.78
CA ARG A 120 -4.81 3.92 9.60
C ARG A 120 -4.10 2.58 9.70
N ASP A 121 -4.86 1.49 9.64
CA ASP A 121 -4.28 0.14 9.57
C ASP A 121 -3.80 -0.13 8.14
N LEU A 122 -2.53 -0.50 8.00
CA LEU A 122 -1.93 -0.85 6.69
C LEU A 122 -2.04 -2.35 6.40
N GLY A 123 -2.49 -3.15 7.36
CA GLY A 123 -2.60 -4.60 7.22
C GLY A 123 -1.24 -5.28 7.15
N ARG A 124 -1.21 -6.44 6.48
CA ARG A 124 -0.01 -7.27 6.27
C ARG A 124 0.77 -6.77 5.07
N VAL A 125 2.03 -6.40 5.28
CA VAL A 125 2.94 -5.93 4.24
C VAL A 125 4.22 -6.73 4.29
N LEU A 126 4.64 -7.29 3.15
CA LEU A 126 5.89 -8.03 3.05
C LEU A 126 7.07 -7.06 2.94
N ALA A 127 8.22 -7.43 3.51
CA ALA A 127 9.43 -6.63 3.52
C ALA A 127 9.86 -6.08 2.13
N PRO A 128 9.74 -6.84 1.02
CA PRO A 128 10.04 -6.33 -0.32
C PRO A 128 9.04 -5.30 -0.84
N GLN A 129 7.81 -5.30 -0.31
CA GLN A 129 6.74 -4.39 -0.72
C GLN A 129 6.72 -3.10 0.11
N LEU A 130 7.61 -2.96 1.09
CA LEU A 130 7.70 -1.75 1.89
C LEU A 130 8.13 -0.58 1.00
N PRO A 131 7.47 0.59 1.11
CA PRO A 131 7.92 1.79 0.42
C PRO A 131 9.37 2.12 0.78
N PRO A 132 10.23 2.48 -0.19
CA PRO A 132 11.65 2.74 0.07
C PRO A 132 11.89 3.73 1.21
N ASP A 133 11.09 4.79 1.27
CA ASP A 133 11.20 5.85 2.27
C ASP A 133 10.99 5.39 3.72
N TRP A 134 10.29 4.27 3.91
CA TRP A 134 9.97 3.71 5.23
C TRP A 134 10.65 2.37 5.49
N ALA A 135 11.12 1.67 4.45
CA ALA A 135 11.59 0.30 4.52
C ALA A 135 12.70 0.11 5.57
N GLU A 136 13.73 0.96 5.55
CA GLU A 136 14.84 0.87 6.50
C GLU A 136 14.39 1.11 7.94
N GLN A 137 13.57 2.14 8.16
CA GLN A 137 13.08 2.49 9.48
C GLN A 137 12.18 1.40 10.06
N ILE A 138 11.30 0.81 9.24
CA ILE A 138 10.43 -0.29 9.65
C ILE A 138 11.26 -1.52 10.01
N LYS A 139 12.24 -1.89 9.16
CA LYS A 139 13.12 -3.04 9.41
C LYS A 139 13.97 -2.87 10.67
N ALA A 140 14.38 -1.64 10.98
CA ALA A 140 15.16 -1.33 12.18
C ALA A 140 14.31 -1.21 13.45
N THR A 141 12.99 -1.04 13.34
CA THR A 141 12.10 -0.83 14.48
C THR A 141 11.60 -2.15 15.04
N LYS A 142 11.71 -2.32 16.37
CA LYS A 142 11.22 -3.53 17.05
C LYS A 142 9.69 -3.58 17.07
N VAL A 143 9.14 -4.79 17.10
CA VAL A 143 7.70 -5.03 17.31
C VAL A 143 7.23 -4.34 18.59
N GLY A 144 6.05 -3.72 18.53
CA GLY A 144 5.49 -2.89 19.60
C GLY A 144 6.05 -1.47 19.64
N GLY A 145 7.08 -1.15 18.85
CA GLY A 145 7.66 0.18 18.70
C GLY A 145 7.11 0.95 17.50
N ALA A 146 7.58 2.19 17.35
CA ALA A 146 7.23 3.08 16.25
C ALA A 146 8.48 3.73 15.61
N THR A 147 8.44 3.91 14.29
CA THR A 147 9.49 4.58 13.51
C THR A 147 9.67 6.03 13.97
N ALA A 148 10.73 6.70 13.52
CA ALA A 148 10.84 8.15 13.68
C ALA A 148 9.66 8.87 13.01
N THR A 149 9.32 10.06 13.51
CA THR A 149 8.32 10.92 12.87
C THR A 149 8.88 11.50 11.58
N ARG A 150 8.00 11.69 10.60
CA ARG A 150 8.33 12.28 9.30
C ARG A 150 7.31 13.35 8.96
N GLU A 151 7.79 14.43 8.37
CA GLU A 151 6.94 15.46 7.81
C GLU A 151 6.56 15.06 6.38
N THR A 152 5.26 15.03 6.09
CA THR A 152 4.67 14.70 4.79
C THR A 152 3.72 15.81 4.37
N GLU A 153 3.18 15.73 3.16
CA GLU A 153 2.15 16.67 2.70
C GLU A 153 0.90 16.68 3.60
N ARG A 154 0.53 15.51 4.16
CA ARG A 154 -0.65 15.38 5.04
C ARG A 154 -0.41 15.91 6.46
N GLY A 155 0.84 16.04 6.87
CA GLY A 155 1.21 16.54 8.19
C GLY A 155 2.44 15.86 8.76
N VAL A 156 2.35 15.33 9.98
CA VAL A 156 3.43 14.56 10.61
C VAL A 156 2.98 13.13 10.84
N GLU A 157 3.80 12.17 10.46
CA GLU A 157 3.44 10.76 10.41
C GLU A 157 4.49 9.87 11.06
N PHE A 158 4.06 8.77 11.65
CA PHE A 158 4.93 7.66 12.01
C PHE A 158 4.22 6.32 11.79
N ILE A 159 5.01 5.24 11.71
CA ILE A 159 4.51 3.88 11.54
C ILE A 159 4.79 3.08 12.81
N GLY A 160 3.74 2.52 13.39
CA GLY A 160 3.79 1.55 14.47
C GLY A 160 3.88 0.12 13.92
N ILE A 161 4.74 -0.70 14.54
CA ILE A 161 4.94 -2.09 14.16
C ILE A 161 4.12 -2.96 15.11
N CYS A 162 3.00 -3.50 14.62
CA CYS A 162 2.08 -4.31 15.42
C CYS A 162 2.62 -5.72 15.65
N SER A 163 3.14 -6.35 14.59
CA SER A 163 3.78 -7.66 14.64
C SER A 163 4.72 -7.83 13.44
N SER A 164 5.65 -8.78 13.56
CA SER A 164 6.57 -9.20 12.51
C SER A 164 6.70 -10.71 12.56
N ARG A 165 6.57 -11.39 11.43
CA ARG A 165 6.77 -12.84 11.32
C ARG A 165 7.41 -13.22 10.00
N GLU A 166 8.14 -14.32 9.98
CA GLU A 166 8.66 -14.90 8.75
C GLU A 166 7.56 -15.75 8.08
N VAL A 167 7.38 -15.56 6.77
CA VAL A 167 6.39 -16.31 5.97
C VAL A 167 7.04 -16.82 4.69
N SER A 168 6.69 -18.05 4.30
CA SER A 168 7.18 -18.74 3.10
C SER A 168 6.01 -19.26 2.27
N ASP A 169 5.24 -18.33 1.72
CA ASP A 169 4.02 -18.60 0.94
C ASP A 169 4.25 -18.41 -0.57
N ASP A 170 3.32 -18.87 -1.41
CA ASP A 170 3.44 -18.85 -2.88
C ASP A 170 3.60 -17.41 -3.44
N LYS A 171 3.03 -16.42 -2.75
CA LYS A 171 3.23 -14.99 -3.07
C LYS A 171 4.67 -14.53 -2.80
N VAL A 172 5.30 -15.04 -1.74
CA VAL A 172 6.71 -14.74 -1.43
C VAL A 172 7.61 -15.35 -2.49
N ALA A 173 7.30 -16.58 -2.91
CA ALA A 173 7.94 -17.23 -4.03
C ALA A 173 7.86 -16.41 -5.31
N GLN A 174 6.66 -16.03 -5.75
CA GLN A 174 6.47 -15.21 -6.94
C GLN A 174 7.32 -13.93 -6.92
N MET A 175 7.33 -13.21 -5.79
CA MET A 175 8.10 -11.98 -5.67
C MET A 175 9.62 -12.19 -5.69
N ALA A 176 10.12 -13.22 -5.01
CA ALA A 176 11.55 -13.54 -5.02
C ALA A 176 12.03 -13.82 -6.45
N PHE A 177 11.23 -14.53 -7.24
CA PHE A 177 11.57 -14.83 -8.63
C PHE A 177 11.41 -13.64 -9.59
N GLN A 178 10.44 -12.74 -9.36
CA GLN A 178 10.32 -11.50 -10.13
C GLN A 178 11.50 -10.56 -9.88
N ALA A 179 11.97 -10.46 -8.64
CA ALA A 179 13.15 -9.68 -8.29
C ALA A 179 14.43 -10.23 -8.95
N GLU A 180 14.54 -11.55 -9.12
CA GLU A 180 15.66 -12.18 -9.81
C GLU A 180 15.57 -12.04 -11.34
N GLY A 181 14.36 -12.11 -11.92
CA GLY A 181 14.14 -11.91 -13.35
C GLY A 181 14.40 -10.48 -13.82
N SER A 182 14.18 -9.48 -12.95
CA SER A 182 14.48 -8.06 -13.23
C SER A 182 15.95 -7.67 -13.00
N GLY A 183 16.72 -8.50 -12.29
CA GLY A 183 18.17 -8.33 -12.13
C GLY A 183 18.97 -8.71 -13.38
N GLY A 184 18.44 -9.61 -14.23
CA GLY A 184 19.12 -10.09 -15.44
C GLY A 184 19.20 -9.06 -16.58
N ASP A 185 18.41 -7.99 -16.53
CA ASP A 185 18.44 -6.92 -17.55
C ASP A 185 19.60 -5.93 -17.34
N LYS A 186 20.21 -5.89 -16.16
CA LYS A 186 21.34 -4.99 -15.87
C LYS A 186 22.69 -5.55 -16.31
N ASP A 187 22.81 -6.87 -16.44
CA ASP A 187 24.06 -7.53 -16.88
C ASP A 187 24.15 -7.64 -18.42
N ALA A 188 23.05 -7.41 -19.16
CA ALA A 188 23.04 -7.40 -20.62
C ALA A 188 23.60 -6.11 -21.23
N ASP A 189 23.47 -4.97 -20.55
CA ASP A 189 24.02 -3.66 -20.99
C ASP A 189 25.52 -3.50 -20.70
N ALA A 190 26.14 -4.41 -19.93
CA ALA A 190 27.58 -4.39 -19.65
C ALA A 190 28.44 -5.17 -20.67
N LEU A 191 27.80 -5.79 -21.67
CA LEU A 191 28.47 -6.61 -22.71
C LEU A 191 28.19 -6.11 -24.14
N SER A 192 27.66 -4.90 -24.31
CA SER A 192 27.53 -4.22 -25.61
C SER A 192 28.54 -3.09 -25.78
#